data_AF-A0A1J5SJB4-F1
#
_entry.id   AF-A0A1J5SJB4-F1
#
_cell.length_a   1.000
_cell.length_b   1.000
_cell.length_c   1.000
_cell.angle_alpha   90.00
_cell.angle_beta   90.00
_cell.angle_gamma   90.00
#
_symmetry.space_group_name_H-M   'P 1'
#
loop_
_entity.id
_entity.type
_entity.pdbx_description
1 polymer ?
#
loop_
_entity_poly.entity_id
_entity_poly.type
_entity_poly.pdbx_seq_one_letter_code
_entity_poly.pdbx_strand_id
1 'polypeptide(L)' 'MNKEAITSIIENALRSGDKTPGIFDLAKIMAIKAEIQSCTTVNAVLGLIDEHRDLISKAFGLSEDAIEETVQKIRAIEG' A
#
# COMPACT_ATOMS: atom_id res chain seq x y z
N MET A 1 -1.47 14.67 7.99
CA MET A 1 -0.88 13.45 7.41
C MET A 1 0.25 13.80 6.45
N ASN A 2 1.42 13.17 6.59
CA ASN A 2 2.55 13.34 5.66
C ASN A 2 2.37 12.42 4.43
N LYS A 3 1.69 12.92 3.40
CA LYS A 3 1.34 12.14 2.18
C LYS A 3 2.55 11.65 1.40
N GLU A 4 3.61 12.45 1.33
CA GLU A 4 4.83 12.12 0.59
C GLU A 4 5.56 10.94 1.25
N ALA A 5 5.72 10.98 2.58
CA ALA A 5 6.33 9.89 3.34
C ALA A 5 5.53 8.57 3.20
N ILE A 6 4.21 8.64 3.31
CA ILE A 6 3.33 7.46 3.15
C ILE A 6 3.43 6.89 1.74
N THR A 7 3.39 7.76 0.72
CA THR A 7 3.52 7.33 -0.68
C THR A 7 4.86 6.64 -0.90
N SER A 8 5.95 7.20 -0.36
CA SER A 8 7.29 6.60 -0.47
C SER A 8 7.37 5.23 0.20
N ILE A 9 6.80 5.07 1.40
CA ILE A 9 6.76 3.77 2.09
C ILE A 9 6.02 2.72 1.26
N ILE A 10 4.83 3.07 0.74
CA ILE A 10 4.02 2.16 -0.07
C ILE A 10 4.80 1.80 -1.33
N GLU A 11 5.33 2.76 -2.07
CA GLU A 11 6.07 2.48 -3.31
C GLU A 11 7.32 1.62 -3.08
N ASN A 12 8.03 1.82 -1.96
CA ASN A 12 9.16 0.97 -1.59
C ASN A 12 8.73 -0.45 -1.27
N ALA A 13 7.61 -0.63 -0.55
CA ALA A 13 7.05 -1.95 -0.27
C ALA A 13 6.65 -2.67 -1.56
N LEU A 14 5.91 -1.99 -2.45
CA LEU A 14 5.48 -2.56 -3.74
C LEU A 14 6.68 -2.96 -4.62
N ARG A 15 7.79 -2.23 -4.57
CA ARG A 15 9.04 -2.56 -5.30
C ARG A 15 9.80 -3.74 -4.70
N SER A 16 9.57 -4.09 -3.44
CA SER A 16 10.22 -5.24 -2.79
C SER A 16 9.57 -6.59 -3.14
N GLY A 17 8.41 -6.57 -3.78
CA GLY A 17 7.71 -7.78 -4.23
C GLY A 17 8.43 -8.51 -5.37
N ASP A 18 8.14 -9.80 -5.51
CA ASP A 18 8.76 -10.67 -6.52
C ASP A 18 7.96 -10.74 -7.84
N LYS A 19 6.80 -10.08 -7.91
CA LYS A 19 5.95 -10.02 -9.10
C LYS A 19 5.72 -8.60 -9.57
N THR A 20 5.56 -8.49 -10.89
CA THR A 20 5.00 -7.32 -11.53
C THR A 20 3.51 -7.55 -11.76
N PRO A 21 2.63 -6.60 -11.38
CA PRO A 21 1.19 -6.73 -11.62
C PRO A 21 0.87 -6.94 -13.10
N GLY A 22 -0.05 -7.86 -13.38
CA GLY A 22 -0.61 -8.00 -14.72
C GLY A 22 -1.49 -6.80 -15.10
N ILE A 23 -1.85 -6.68 -16.38
CA ILE A 23 -2.64 -5.54 -16.90
C ILE A 23 -3.97 -5.35 -16.14
N PHE A 24 -4.64 -6.44 -15.76
CA PHE A 24 -5.90 -6.39 -15.03
C PHE A 24 -5.72 -5.98 -13.56
N ASP A 25 -4.64 -6.41 -12.92
CA ASP A 25 -4.32 -6.03 -11.54
C ASP A 25 -3.85 -4.58 -11.49
N LEU A 26 -3.08 -4.14 -12.48
CA LEU A 26 -2.58 -2.78 -12.58
C LEU A 26 -3.69 -1.74 -12.54
N ALA A 27 -4.80 -1.94 -13.25
CA ALA A 27 -5.94 -1.02 -13.22
C ALA A 27 -6.54 -0.89 -11.81
N LYS A 28 -6.68 -2.01 -11.09
CA LYS A 28 -7.19 -2.02 -9.72
C LYS A 28 -6.21 -1.37 -8.75
N ILE A 29 -4.92 -1.66 -8.88
CA ILE A 29 -3.85 -1.05 -8.07
C ILE A 29 -3.79 0.46 -8.28
N MET A 30 -3.96 0.94 -9.52
CA MET A 30 -4.01 2.38 -9.80
C MET A 30 -5.24 3.05 -9.17
N ALA A 31 -6.40 2.38 -9.15
CA ALA A 31 -7.57 2.87 -8.42
C ALA A 31 -7.28 2.99 -6.91
N ILE A 32 -6.71 1.94 -6.30
CA ILE A 32 -6.32 1.94 -4.88
C ILE A 32 -5.31 3.06 -4.58
N LYS A 33 -4.32 3.27 -5.46
CA LYS A 33 -3.36 4.37 -5.33
C LYS A 33 -4.07 5.74 -5.30
N ALA A 34 -5.05 5.95 -6.17
CA ALA A 34 -5.83 7.18 -6.19
C ALA A 34 -6.66 7.37 -4.91
N GLU A 35 -7.26 6.29 -4.39
CA GLU A 35 -8.01 6.31 -3.13
C GLU A 35 -7.11 6.64 -1.93
N ILE A 36 -5.93 6.04 -1.84
CA ILE A 36 -4.91 6.35 -0.82
C ILE A 36 -4.48 7.82 -0.92
N GLN A 37 -4.28 8.34 -2.13
CA GLN A 37 -3.93 9.76 -2.33
C GLN A 37 -5.06 10.71 -1.90
N SER A 38 -6.32 10.28 -2.00
CA SER A 38 -7.49 11.05 -1.56
C SER A 38 -7.65 11.06 -0.03
N CYS A 39 -7.08 10.09 0.68
CA CYS A 39 -7.16 10.00 2.14
C CYS A 39 -6.58 11.24 2.84
N THR A 40 -7.21 11.60 3.96
CA THR A 40 -6.81 12.76 4.79
C THR A 40 -6.19 12.35 6.12
N THR A 41 -6.33 11.09 6.53
CA THR A 41 -5.85 10.54 7.81
C THR A 41 -5.05 9.25 7.58
N VAL A 42 -4.09 8.95 8.46
CA VAL A 42 -3.33 7.69 8.39
C VAL A 42 -4.25 6.49 8.55
N ASN A 43 -5.23 6.54 9.47
CA ASN A 43 -6.16 5.44 9.69
C ASN A 43 -6.97 5.09 8.42
N ALA A 44 -7.35 6.08 7.60
CA ALA A 44 -8.03 5.81 6.33
C ALA A 44 -7.10 5.08 5.34
N VAL A 45 -5.83 5.48 5.26
CA VAL A 45 -4.83 4.79 4.43
C VAL A 45 -4.63 3.35 4.89
N LEU A 46 -4.48 3.14 6.21
CA LEU A 46 -4.31 1.80 6.78
C LEU A 46 -5.54 0.92 6.53
N GLY A 47 -6.74 1.49 6.63
CA GLY A 47 -7.98 0.80 6.30
C GLY A 47 -8.00 0.31 4.85
N LEU A 48 -7.62 1.16 3.89
CA LEU A 48 -7.55 0.78 2.47
C LEU A 48 -6.49 -0.29 2.20
N ILE A 49 -5.33 -0.20 2.85
CA ILE A 49 -4.28 -1.22 2.71
C ILE A 49 -4.79 -2.57 3.22
N ASP A 50 -5.53 -2.58 4.34
CA ASP A 50 -6.05 -3.81 4.92
C ASP A 50 -7.22 -4.40 4.09
N GLU A 51 -8.14 -3.55 3.62
CA GLU A 51 -9.24 -3.94 2.73
C GLU A 51 -8.74 -4.58 1.43
N HIS A 52 -7.64 -4.06 0.88
CA HIS A 52 -7.06 -4.55 -0.38
C HIS A 52 -5.80 -5.40 -0.20
N ARG A 53 -5.49 -5.82 1.03
CA ARG A 53 -4.28 -6.57 1.41
C ARG A 53 -4.03 -7.75 0.47
N ASP A 54 -5.08 -8.54 0.25
CA ASP A 54 -5.07 -9.75 -0.57
C ASP A 54 -4.71 -9.46 -2.03
N LEU A 55 -5.30 -8.41 -2.59
CA LEU A 55 -5.05 -8.01 -3.97
C LEU A 55 -3.63 -7.46 -4.14
N ILE A 56 -3.19 -6.60 -3.21
CA ILE A 56 -1.86 -5.99 -3.23
C ILE A 56 -0.79 -7.08 -3.09
N SER A 57 -0.96 -8.01 -2.14
CA SER A 57 -0.08 -9.16 -1.95
C SER A 57 0.04 -10.00 -3.21
N LYS A 58 -1.09 -10.40 -3.80
CA LYS A 58 -1.11 -11.26 -4.99
C LYS A 58 -0.52 -10.56 -6.23
N ALA A 59 -0.84 -9.29 -6.43
CA ALA A 59 -0.41 -8.52 -7.60
C ALA A 59 1.09 -8.25 -7.62
N PHE A 60 1.69 -7.97 -6.46
CA PHE A 60 3.12 -7.67 -6.33
C PHE A 60 3.96 -8.83 -5.79
N GLY A 61 3.32 -9.92 -5.35
CA GLY A 61 4.03 -11.06 -4.76
C GLY A 61 4.66 -10.70 -3.41
N LEU A 62 3.92 -9.97 -2.58
CA LEU A 62 4.37 -9.58 -1.24
C LEU A 62 3.98 -10.64 -0.21
N SER A 63 4.89 -10.95 0.70
CA SER A 63 4.57 -11.73 1.90
C SER A 63 3.68 -10.93 2.85
N GLU A 64 2.97 -11.64 3.73
CA GLU A 64 2.20 -10.99 4.80
C GLU A 64 3.09 -10.12 5.69
N ASP A 65 4.30 -10.60 6.00
CA ASP A 65 5.29 -9.85 6.79
C ASP A 65 5.66 -8.51 6.14
N ALA A 66 5.84 -8.46 4.82
CA ALA A 66 6.15 -7.23 4.11
C ALA A 66 5.00 -6.21 4.18
N ILE A 67 3.75 -6.69 4.13
CA ILE A 67 2.57 -5.82 4.28
C ILE A 67 2.47 -5.32 5.71
N GLU A 68 2.65 -6.20 6.70
CA GLU A 68 2.60 -5.81 8.11
C GLU A 68 3.70 -4.80 8.44
N GLU A 69 4.92 -5.01 7.94
CA GLU A 69 6.02 -4.04 8.09
C GLU A 69 5.65 -2.67 7.48
N THR A 70 4.99 -2.66 6.33
CA THR A 70 4.51 -1.45 5.68
C THR A 70 3.47 -0.73 6.54
N VAL A 71 2.50 -1.47 7.10
CA VAL A 71 1.48 -0.94 8.02
C VAL A 71 2.12 -0.32 9.26
N GLN A 72 3.11 -0.99 9.85
CA GLN A 72 3.83 -0.48 11.03
C GLN A 72 4.62 0.80 10.71
N LYS A 73 5.32 0.84 9.56
CA LYS A 73 6.03 2.05 9.10
C LYS A 73 5.08 3.23 8.89
N ILE A 74 3.90 3.00 8.33
CA ILE A 74 2.88 4.04 8.12
C ILE A 74 2.31 4.51 9.46
N ARG A 75 2.02 3.61 10.40
CA ARG A 75 1.56 3.97 11.76
C ARG A 75 2.56 4.86 12.49
N ALA A 76 3.85 4.58 12.34
CA ALA A 76 4.92 5.35 12.97
C ALA A 76 5.05 6.80 12.46
N ILE A 77 4.43 7.17 11.33
CA ILE A 77 4.46 8.56 10.81
C ILE A 77 3.64 9.52 11.68
N GLU A 78 2.59 9.03 12.34
CA GLU A 78 1.76 9.84 13.24
C GLU A 78 2.20 9.78 14.72
N GLY A 79 3.30 9.05 15.00
CA GLY A 79 3.91 8.96 16.33
C GLY A 79 4.66 10.22 16.74
#